data_AF-A0ABC8QZS6-F1
#
_entry.id   AF-A0ABC8QZS6-F1
#
_cell.length_a   1.000
_cell.length_b   1.000
_cell.length_c   1.000
_cell.angle_alpha   90.00
_cell.angle_beta   90.00
_cell.angle_gamma   90.00
#
_symmetry.space_group_name_H-M   'P 1'
#
loop_
_entity.id
_entity.type
_entity.pdbx_description
1 polymer ?
#
loop_
_entity_poly.entity_id
_entity_poly.type
_entity_poly.pdbx_seq_one_letter_code
_entity_poly.pdbx_strand_id
1 'polypeptide(L)' 'MKDREGEKELVTPGEVLGKASELKAGRGAYIATDNKTVYASLTGFRSLIPPVPDSHDQ' A
#
# COMPACT_ATOMS: atom_id res chain seq x y z
N MET A 1 2.41 -21.11 5.41
CA MET A 1 2.80 -19.69 5.29
C MET A 1 2.23 -19.02 6.52
N LYS A 2 3.07 -18.43 7.39
CA LYS A 2 2.63 -17.96 8.70
C LYS A 2 2.04 -16.56 8.52
N ASP A 3 0.71 -16.47 8.55
CA ASP A 3 -0.02 -15.21 8.51
C ASP A 3 0.51 -14.31 9.63
N ARG A 4 1.06 -13.15 9.26
CA ARG A 4 1.31 -12.07 10.20
C ARG A 4 -0.05 -11.47 10.55
N GLU A 5 -0.70 -12.05 11.56
CA GLU A 5 -1.81 -11.42 12.29
C GLU A 5 -1.26 -10.30 13.19
N GLY A 6 -0.63 -9.31 12.57
CA GLY A 6 -0.54 -7.97 13.15
C GLY A 6 -1.81 -7.24 12.73
N GLU A 7 -2.46 -6.53 13.65
CA GLU A 7 -3.73 -5.80 13.42
C GLU A 7 -3.82 -5.27 12.00
N LYS A 8 -4.73 -5.86 11.23
CA LYS A 8 -4.99 -5.38 9.88
C LYS A 8 -5.52 -3.95 10.03
N GLU A 9 -4.76 -2.99 9.52
CA GLU A 9 -5.13 -1.59 9.58
C GLU A 9 -6.38 -1.37 8.72
N LEU A 10 -7.49 -1.01 9.34
CA LEU A 10 -8.72 -0.64 8.64
C LEU A 10 -8.54 0.78 8.10
N VAL A 11 -8.73 0.95 6.80
CA VAL A 11 -8.63 2.24 6.11
C VAL A 11 -9.93 2.61 5.41
N THR A 12 -10.10 3.89 5.11
CA THR A 12 -11.26 4.45 4.37
C THR A 12 -10.83 5.28 3.15
N PRO A 13 -11.69 5.48 2.14
CA PRO A 13 -11.34 6.25 0.94
C PRO A 13 -10.86 7.67 1.29
N GLY A 14 -9.73 8.07 0.70
CA GLY A 14 -9.10 9.37 0.95
C GLY A 14 -8.05 9.37 2.06
N GLU A 15 -7.92 8.28 2.83
CA GLU A 15 -6.83 8.14 3.80
C GLU A 15 -5.47 7.95 3.11
N VAL A 16 -4.44 8.52 3.74
CA VAL A 16 -3.06 8.50 3.25
C VAL A 16 -2.38 7.19 3.67
N LEU A 17 -1.85 6.46 2.70
CA LEU A 17 -1.17 5.18 2.93
C LEU A 17 0.36 5.31 2.94
N GLY A 18 0.91 6.36 2.32
CA GLY A 18 2.35 6.65 2.28
C GLY A 18 2.79 7.38 1.01
N LYS A 19 4.10 7.41 0.75
CA LYS A 19 4.68 8.08 -0.44
C LYS A 19 4.92 7.12 -1.60
N ALA A 20 4.70 7.59 -2.82
CA ALA A 20 4.92 6.81 -4.04
C ALA A 20 6.41 6.52 -4.33
N SER A 21 7.34 7.19 -3.64
CA SER A 21 8.77 6.86 -3.66
C SER A 21 9.11 5.58 -2.89
N GLU A 22 8.23 5.16 -1.98
CA GLU A 22 8.45 4.02 -1.08
C GLU A 22 7.45 2.89 -1.35
N LEU A 23 6.25 3.24 -1.83
CA LEU A 23 5.13 2.33 -2.03
C LEU A 23 4.65 2.33 -3.47
N LYS A 24 4.32 1.14 -3.98
CA LYS A 24 3.55 0.96 -5.21
C LYS A 24 2.08 0.75 -4.86
N ALA A 25 1.19 1.54 -5.47
CA ALA A 25 -0.26 1.39 -5.24
C ALA A 25 -0.75 0.05 -5.82
N GLY A 26 -1.38 -0.76 -4.96
CA GLY A 26 -2.04 -2.00 -5.34
C GLY A 26 -3.55 -1.83 -5.54
N ARG A 27 -4.27 -2.95 -5.57
CA ARG A 27 -5.74 -2.93 -5.62
C ARG A 27 -6.30 -2.21 -4.39
N GLY A 28 -7.27 -1.32 -4.62
CA GLY A 28 -7.87 -0.52 -3.55
C GLY A 28 -7.08 0.73 -3.17
N ALA A 29 -5.96 1.02 -3.84
CA ALA A 29 -5.20 2.25 -3.66
C ALA A 29 -4.91 2.93 -5.01
N TYR A 30 -4.60 4.22 -4.97
CA TYR A 30 -4.16 4.99 -6.14
C TYR A 30 -3.07 5.99 -5.76
N ILE A 31 -2.34 6.50 -6.75
CA ILE A 31 -1.33 7.55 -6.57
C ILE A 31 -1.93 8.87 -7.02
N ALA A 32 -1.89 9.87 -6.15
CA ALA A 32 -2.18 11.25 -6.56
C ALA A 32 -0.93 11.85 -7.23
N THR A 33 -1.07 12.29 -8.47
CA THR A 33 0.05 12.74 -9.31
C THR A 33 0.61 14.09 -8.89
N ASP A 34 -0.19 14.91 -8.22
CA ASP A 34 0.14 16.25 -7.73
C ASP A 34 1.15 16.22 -6.58
N ASN A 35 0.99 15.29 -5.64
CA ASN A 35 1.75 15.25 -4.39
C ASN A 35 2.50 13.93 -4.16
N LYS A 36 2.46 13.01 -5.15
CA LYS A 36 3.11 11.69 -5.13
C LYS A 36 2.77 10.87 -3.87
N THR A 37 1.53 10.98 -3.41
CA THR A 37 1.04 10.28 -2.21
C THR A 37 0.10 9.16 -2.63
N VAL A 38 0.21 8.02 -1.94
CA VAL A 38 -0.66 6.87 -2.13
C VAL A 38 -1.87 7.02 -1.22
N TYR A 39 -3.06 6.88 -1.77
CA TYR A 39 -4.33 7.01 -1.05
C TYR A 39 -5.15 5.72 -1.15
N ALA A 40 -5.95 5.45 -0.12
CA ALA A 40 -7.00 4.45 -0.17
C ALA A 40 -8.16 4.92 -1.06
N SER A 41 -8.75 3.98 -1.80
CA SER A 41 -9.96 4.19 -2.61
C SER A 41 -11.16 3.39 -2.14
N LEU A 42 -10.95 2.43 -1.23
CA LEU A 42 -11.98 1.56 -0.68
C LEU A 42 -11.85 1.50 0.84
N THR A 43 -12.97 1.26 1.52
CA THR A 43 -12.94 0.88 2.93
C THR A 43 -12.54 -0.58 3.06
N GLY A 44 -11.53 -0.87 3.88
CA GLY A 44 -11.10 -2.25 4.10
C GLY A 44 -9.77 -2.34 4.79
N PHE A 45 -9.20 -3.54 4.81
CA PHE A 45 -7.95 -3.79 5.49
C PHE A 45 -6.75 -3.60 4.57
N ARG A 46 -5.82 -2.72 4.97
CA ARG A 46 -4.55 -2.51 4.27
C ARG A 46 -3.59 -3.67 4.51
N SER A 47 -2.82 -3.99 3.47
CA SER A 47 -1.68 -4.90 3.56
C SER A 47 -0.47 -4.30 2.84
N LEU A 48 0.72 -4.54 3.39
CA LEU A 48 1.99 -4.21 2.75
C LEU A 48 2.69 -5.51 2.37
N ILE A 49 3.07 -5.61 1.10
CA ILE A 49 3.78 -6.77 0.56
C ILE A 49 5.23 -6.33 0.34
N PRO A 50 6.21 -6.94 1.04
CA PRO A 50 7.61 -6.65 0.78
C PRO A 50 7.99 -7.09 -0.64
N PRO A 51 8.99 -6.46 -1.27
CA PRO A 51 9.52 -6.94 -2.54
C PRO A 51 10.02 -8.38 -2.39
N VAL A 52 10.01 -9.12 -3.50
CA VAL A 52 10.55 -10.48 -3.56
C VAL A 52 12.07 -10.41 -3.30
N PRO A 53 12.66 -11.27 -2.44
CA PRO A 53 14.06 -11.13 -2.03
C PRO A 53 15.09 -11.08 -3.17
N ASP A 54 14.78 -11.71 -4.31
CA ASP A 54 15.66 -11.77 -5.50
C ASP A 54 15.18 -10.90 -6.67
N SER A 55 14.23 -9.97 -6.45
CA SER A 55 13.83 -9.05 -7.51
C SER A 55 14.99 -8.10 -7.83
N HIS A 56 15.58 -8.29 -9.02
CA HIS A 56 16.53 -7.35 -9.58
C HIS A 56 15.75 -6.15 -10.12
N ASP A 57 16.01 -4.96 -9.57
CA ASP A 57 15.49 -3.69 -10.10
C ASP A 57 16.33 -3.19 -11.31
N GLN A 58 16.76 -4.10 -12.20
CA GLN A 58 17.57 -3.79 -13.38
C GLN A 58 16.84 -4.13 -14.68
#